data_AF-A0A1C5XK54-F1
#
_entry.id   AF-A0A1C5XK54-F1
#
_cell.length_a   1.000
_cell.length_b   1.000
_cell.length_c   1.000
_cell.angle_alpha   90.00
_cell.angle_beta   90.00
_cell.angle_gamma   90.00
#
_symmetry.space_group_name_H-M   'P 1'
#
loop_
_entity.id
_entity.type
_entity.pdbx_description
1 polymer ?
#
loop_
_entity_poly.entity_id
_entity_poly.type
_entity_poly.pdbx_seq_one_letter_code
_entity_poly.pdbx_strand_id
1 'polypeptide(L)' 'MRVWITKYALTTGIFEMEVESQSEDGTGVYGKAWSDCYHGEGKEWHRTKEAALVRAEKMRQKKIASLKKQIEKLERMKFE' A
#
# COMPACT_ATOMS: atom_id res chain seq x y z
N MET A 1 4.42 0.56 19.43
CA MET A 1 3.63 1.70 18.86
C MET A 1 2.59 1.15 17.89
N ARG A 2 1.58 1.91 17.49
CA ARG A 2 0.66 1.48 16.42
C ARG A 2 0.90 2.25 15.14
N VAL A 3 0.77 1.56 14.01
CA VAL A 3 0.98 2.11 12.67
C VAL A 3 -0.14 1.65 11.73
N TRP A 4 -0.31 2.36 10.62
CA TRP A 4 -1.30 2.08 9.60
C TRP A 4 -0.64 1.51 8.34
N ILE A 5 -1.07 0.33 7.90
CA ILE A 5 -0.46 -0.40 6.79
C ILE A 5 -1.24 -0.14 5.49
N THR A 6 -0.53 0.29 4.43
CA THR A 6 -1.11 0.53 3.09
C THR A 6 -0.57 -0.39 1.99
N LYS A 7 0.39 -1.28 2.29
CA LYS A 7 0.97 -2.22 1.31
C LYS A 7 -0.10 -2.96 0.50
N TYR A 8 -1.19 -3.35 1.16
CA TYR A 8 -2.31 -4.11 0.59
C TYR A 8 -3.62 -3.30 0.51
N ALA A 9 -3.54 -1.96 0.50
CA ALA A 9 -4.71 -1.08 0.55
C ALA A 9 -5.75 -1.33 -0.57
N LEU A 10 -5.31 -1.76 -1.75
CA LEU A 10 -6.19 -2.00 -2.90
C LEU A 10 -6.80 -3.40 -2.94
N THR A 11 -6.40 -4.30 -2.04
CA THR A 11 -6.91 -5.69 -1.99
C THR A 11 -7.65 -5.95 -0.69
N THR A 12 -7.02 -5.67 0.46
CA THR A 12 -7.57 -5.97 1.80
C THR A 12 -7.97 -4.73 2.57
N GLY A 13 -7.75 -3.54 2.01
CA GLY A 13 -7.93 -2.26 2.69
C GLY A 13 -6.75 -1.88 3.57
N ILE A 14 -6.90 -0.74 4.25
CA ILE A 14 -5.93 -0.21 5.22
C ILE A 14 -6.25 -0.83 6.58
N PHE A 15 -5.25 -1.30 7.31
CA PHE A 15 -5.42 -1.84 8.66
C PHE A 15 -4.37 -1.28 9.62
N GLU A 16 -4.68 -1.34 10.91
CA GLU A 16 -3.77 -0.97 11.99
C GLU A 16 -2.95 -2.19 12.42
N MET A 17 -1.68 -1.96 12.76
CA MET A 17 -0.77 -2.98 13.25
C MET A 17 -0.01 -2.47 14.47
N GLU A 18 0.15 -3.32 15.48
CA GLU A 18 1.05 -3.07 16.60
C GLU A 18 2.49 -3.46 16.23
N VAL A 19 3.42 -2.53 16.47
CA VAL A 19 4.84 -2.69 16.17
C VAL A 19 5.57 -3.23 17.39
N GLU A 20 6.22 -4.39 17.23
CA GLU A 20 7.10 -5.01 18.23
C GLU A 20 8.52 -4.45 18.14
N SER A 21 9.05 -4.27 16.92
CA SER A 21 10.37 -3.69 16.70
C SER A 21 10.42 -2.85 15.43
N GLN A 22 11.45 -2.01 15.35
CA GLN A 22 11.72 -1.14 14.21
C GLN A 22 13.15 -1.41 13.74
N SER A 23 13.40 -1.26 12.43
CA SER A 23 14.77 -1.36 11.90
C SER A 23 15.65 -0.22 12.45
N GLU A 24 16.98 -0.42 12.47
CA GLU A 24 17.93 0.58 12.98
C GLU A 24 17.83 1.93 12.25
N ASP A 25 17.55 1.92 10.95
CA ASP A 25 17.34 3.12 10.13
C ASP A 25 15.95 3.75 10.31
N GLY A 26 15.08 3.14 11.11
CA GLY A 26 13.72 3.60 11.37
C GLY A 26 12.74 3.42 10.20
N THR A 27 13.14 2.85 9.07
CA THR A 27 12.28 2.80 7.87
C THR A 27 11.38 1.57 7.81
N GLY A 28 11.73 0.50 8.53
CA GLY A 28 11.00 -0.76 8.61
C GLY A 28 10.34 -0.95 9.98
N VAL A 29 9.13 -1.50 9.97
CA VAL A 29 8.38 -1.88 11.17
C VAL A 29 8.04 -3.36 11.13
N TYR A 30 8.19 -4.02 12.28
CA TYR A 30 7.97 -5.45 12.45
C TYR A 30 6.91 -5.68 13.52
N GLY A 31 5.87 -6.45 13.18
CA GLY A 31 4.86 -6.94 14.11
C GLY A 31 5.21 -8.33 14.64
N LYS A 32 4.22 -8.97 15.28
CA LYS A 32 4.38 -10.25 15.97
C LYS A 32 4.51 -11.44 15.03
N ALA A 33 3.80 -11.43 13.91
CA ALA A 33 3.90 -12.51 12.94
C ALA A 33 5.14 -12.30 12.06
N TRP A 34 5.77 -13.39 11.62
CA TRP A 34 6.88 -13.34 10.65
C TRP A 34 6.52 -12.55 9.37
N SER A 35 5.25 -12.58 8.96
CA SER A 35 4.73 -11.85 7.81
C SER A 35 4.51 -10.35 8.05
N ASP A 36 4.53 -9.89 9.29
CA ASP A 36 4.25 -8.50 9.65
C ASP A 36 5.49 -7.63 9.48
N CYS A 37 6.01 -7.57 8.26
CA CYS A 37 7.22 -6.85 7.91
C CYS A 37 6.93 -5.84 6.79
N TYR A 38 7.02 -4.55 7.13
CA TYR A 38 6.64 -3.45 6.24
C TYR A 38 7.73 -2.39 6.17
N HIS A 39 8.08 -1.95 4.96
CA HIS A 39 9.23 -1.09 4.70
C HIS A 39 8.86 0.23 4.03
N GLY A 40 9.51 1.30 4.48
CA GLY A 40 9.33 2.66 3.99
C GLY A 40 8.14 3.35 4.65
N GLU A 41 8.44 4.20 5.64
CA GLU A 41 7.48 5.15 6.21
C GLU A 41 6.91 6.03 5.09
N GLY A 42 5.58 6.18 5.02
CA GLY A 42 4.90 6.90 3.94
C GLY A 42 4.66 6.06 2.67
N LYS A 43 5.17 4.83 2.60
CA LYS A 43 5.00 3.92 1.44
C LYS A 43 4.17 2.70 1.79
N GLU A 44 4.69 1.82 2.64
CA GLU A 44 4.01 0.59 3.06
C GLU A 44 3.29 0.76 4.40
N TRP A 45 3.78 1.64 5.26
CA TRP A 45 3.21 1.94 6.56
C TRP A 45 3.27 3.44 6.89
N HIS A 46 2.42 3.89 7.83
CA HIS A 46 2.26 5.31 8.20
C HIS A 46 2.01 5.46 9.70
N ARG A 47 2.43 6.58 10.29
CA ARG A 47 2.16 6.90 11.70
C ARG A 47 0.72 7.31 11.96
N THR A 48 0.04 7.89 10.96
CA THR A 48 -1.33 8.40 11.10
C THR A 48 -2.25 7.75 10.08
N LYS A 49 -3.53 7.66 10.45
CA LYS A 49 -4.58 7.11 9.58
C LYS A 49 -4.78 7.98 8.36
N GLU A 50 -4.68 9.30 8.54
CA GLU A 50 -4.87 10.31 7.51
C GLU A 50 -3.80 10.17 6.42
N ALA A 51 -2.53 9.98 6.81
CA ALA A 51 -1.44 9.74 5.86
C ALA A 51 -1.66 8.44 5.07
N ALA A 52 -2.10 7.39 5.75
CA ALA A 52 -2.44 6.13 5.10
C ALA A 52 -3.59 6.28 4.08
N LEU A 53 -4.65 7.03 4.43
CA LEU A 53 -5.78 7.31 3.54
C LEU A 53 -5.34 8.10 2.31
N VAL A 54 -4.54 9.15 2.48
CA VAL A 54 -4.00 9.94 1.36
C VAL A 54 -3.16 9.04 0.43
N ARG A 55 -2.33 8.16 0.99
CA ARG A 55 -1.52 7.22 0.21
C ARG A 55 -2.39 6.22 -0.55
N ALA A 56 -3.39 5.62 0.10
CA ALA A 56 -4.30 4.65 -0.51
C ALA A 56 -5.10 5.28 -1.65
N GLU A 57 -5.57 6.51 -1.49
CA GLU A 57 -6.29 7.23 -2.55
C GLU A 57 -5.39 7.49 -3.76
N LYS A 58 -4.13 7.90 -3.54
CA LYS A 58 -3.13 8.01 -4.61
C LYS A 58 -2.89 6.67 -5.31
N MET A 59 -2.84 5.55 -4.57
CA MET A 59 -2.72 4.20 -5.15
C MET A 59 -3.94 3.87 -6.01
N ARG A 60 -5.15 4.16 -5.52
CA ARG A 60 -6.41 3.89 -6.21
C ARG A 60 -6.48 4.64 -7.54
N GLN A 61 -6.21 5.94 -7.53
CA GLN A 61 -6.20 6.78 -8.73
C GLN A 61 -5.19 6.29 -9.77
N LYS A 62 -3.95 5.99 -9.34
CA LYS A 62 -2.91 5.46 -10.24
C LYS A 62 -3.32 4.11 -10.85
N LYS A 63 -3.91 3.21 -10.05
CA LYS A 63 -4.37 1.91 -10.53
C LYS A 63 -5.52 2.06 -11.54
N ILE A 64 -6.49 2.92 -11.26
CA ILE A 64 -7.60 3.22 -12.20
C ILE A 64 -7.04 3.74 -13.53
N ALA A 65 -6.11 4.70 -13.50
CA ALA A 65 -5.50 5.24 -14.71
C ALA A 65 -4.79 4.16 -15.54
N SER A 66 -4.04 3.27 -14.87
CA SER A 66 -3.40 2.13 -15.53
C SER A 66 -4.41 1.15 -16.12
N LEU A 67 -5.50 0.85 -15.41
CA LEU A 67 -6.53 -0.08 -15.87
C LEU A 67 -7.27 0.48 -17.09
N LYS A 68 -7.61 1.77 -17.09
CA LYS A 68 -8.21 2.44 -18.26
C LYS A 68 -7.34 2.30 -19.51
N LYS A 69 -6.01 2.48 -19.39
CA LYS A 69 -5.07 2.27 -20.51
C LYS A 69 -5.05 0.81 -21.00
N GLN A 70 -5.16 -0.15 -20.09
CA GLN A 70 -5.23 -1.57 -20.46
C GLN A 70 -6.54 -1.89 -21.18
N ILE A 71 -7.67 -1.35 -20.71
CA ILE A 71 -8.97 -1.47 -21.38
C ILE A 71 -8.90 -0.88 -22.79
N GLU A 72 -8.42 0.36 -22.95
CA GLU A 72 -8.28 1.03 -24.25
C GLU A 72 -7.38 0.24 -25.23
N LYS A 73 -6.34 -0.43 -24.70
CA LYS A 73 -5.49 -1.32 -25.51
C LYS A 73 -6.26 -2.55 -26.00
N LEU A 74 -7.06 -3.16 -25.13
CA LEU A 74 -7.87 -4.34 -25.47
C LEU A 74 -9.00 -3.98 -26.45
N GLU A 75 -9.65 -2.83 -26.27
CA GLU A 75 -10.71 -2.35 -27.16
C GLU A 75 -10.23 -2.12 -28.60
N ARG A 76 -8.96 -1.72 -28.78
CA ARG A 76 -8.35 -1.51 -30.10
C ARG A 76 -7.70 -2.77 -30.68
N MET A 77 -7.67 -3.87 -29.95
CA MET A 77 -7.00 -5.09 -30.38
C MET A 77 -7.78 -5.73 -31.53
N LYS A 78 -7.08 -6.04 -32.62
CA LYS A 78 -7.58 -6.84 -33.73
C LYS A 78 -6.69 -8.06 -33.85
N PHE A 79 -7.30 -9.22 -34.02
CA PHE A 79 -6.62 -10.46 -34.34
C PHE A 79 -6.94 -10.75 -35.80
N GLU A 80 -5.91 -10.90 -36.64
CA GLU A 80 -6.05 -11.40 -38.01
C GLU A 80 -6.26 -12.92 -37.99
#